data_AF-A0A0V1BPB8-F1
#
_entry.id   AF-A0A0V1BPB8-F1
#
_cell.length_a   1.000
_cell.length_b   1.000
_cell.length_c   1.000
_cell.angle_alpha   90.00
_cell.angle_beta   90.00
_cell.angle_gamma   90.00
#
_symmetry.space_group_name_H-M   'P 1'
#
loop_
_entity.id
_entity.type
_entity.pdbx_description
1 polymer ?
#
loop_
_entity_poly.entity_id
_entity_poly.type
_entity_poly.pdbx_seq_one_letter_code
_entity_poly.pdbx_strand_id
1 'polypeptide(L)'
;MSKNGIKRDIANRLITSSITFIYIFRIHRCPLIMSAQVAKTKPFMEKIYRYIFQRNATFVLAGVIGAFYMERAVDVICDNIFDKVNEGKQFHDLVKKLESEGKV
;
A
#
# COMPACT_ATOMS: atom_id res chain seq x y z
N MET A 1 -54.99 2.57 -9.07
CA MET A 1 -53.54 2.33 -9.21
C MET A 1 -52.80 3.56 -8.69
N SER A 2 -52.07 3.46 -7.57
CA SER A 2 -51.51 4.63 -6.87
C SER A 2 -50.41 5.30 -7.70
N LYS A 3 -50.51 6.62 -7.93
CA LYS A 3 -49.49 7.42 -8.65
C LYS A 3 -48.09 7.28 -8.02
N ASN A 4 -48.02 6.91 -6.74
CA ASN A 4 -46.78 6.68 -5.99
C ASN A 4 -46.14 5.31 -6.26
N GLY A 5 -46.90 4.35 -6.81
CA GLY A 5 -46.35 3.06 -7.28
C GLY A 5 -45.60 3.23 -8.60
N ILE A 6 -46.22 3.91 -9.56
CA ILE A 6 -45.64 4.17 -10.89
C ILE A 6 -44.33 4.97 -10.79
N LYS A 7 -44.26 5.99 -9.93
CA LYS A 7 -43.00 6.74 -9.73
C LYS A 7 -41.87 5.88 -9.14
N ARG A 8 -42.19 4.93 -8.25
CA ARG A 8 -41.20 4.01 -7.67
C ARG A 8 -40.75 2.96 -8.68
N ASP A 9 -41.65 2.45 -9.52
CA ASP A 9 -41.30 1.51 -10.58
C ASP A 9 -40.45 2.16 -11.69
N ILE A 10 -40.73 3.42 -12.02
CA ILE A 10 -39.90 4.21 -12.96
C ILE A 10 -38.52 4.48 -12.34
N ALA A 11 -38.44 4.88 -11.07
CA ALA A 11 -37.18 5.09 -10.37
C ALA A 11 -36.35 3.80 -10.27
N ASN A 12 -36.98 2.68 -9.92
CA ASN A 12 -36.32 1.38 -9.82
C ASN A 12 -35.84 0.89 -11.19
N ARG A 13 -36.61 1.10 -12.27
CA ARG A 13 -36.17 0.81 -13.65
C ARG A 13 -34.99 1.68 -14.08
N LEU A 14 -35.00 2.98 -13.75
CA LEU A 14 -33.88 3.89 -14.02
C LEU A 14 -32.61 3.45 -13.28
N ILE A 15 -32.73 3.06 -12.01
CA ILE A 15 -31.60 2.58 -11.19
C ILE A 15 -31.06 1.25 -11.71
N THR A 16 -31.92 0.27 -12.05
CA THR A 16 -31.44 -0.99 -12.64
C THR A 16 -30.79 -0.79 -14.00
N SER A 17 -31.32 0.10 -14.85
CA SER A 17 -30.70 0.40 -16.14
C SER A 17 -29.34 1.09 -15.97
N SER A 18 -29.18 1.99 -15.00
CA SER A 18 -27.89 2.61 -14.68
C SER A 18 -26.87 1.60 -14.16
N ILE A 19 -27.29 0.68 -13.27
CA ILE A 19 -26.43 -0.38 -12.74
C ILE A 19 -26.01 -1.32 -13.88
N THR A 20 -26.95 -1.79 -14.70
CA THR A 20 -26.65 -2.64 -15.87
C THR A 20 -25.76 -1.93 -16.88
N PHE A 21 -25.93 -0.62 -17.11
CA PHE A 21 -25.05 0.16 -17.99
C PHE A 21 -23.64 0.30 -17.42
N ILE A 22 -23.47 0.49 -16.10
CA ILE A 22 -22.17 0.49 -15.42
C ILE A 22 -21.51 -0.90 -15.51
N TYR A 23 -22.26 -1.98 -15.27
CA TYR A 23 -21.73 -3.35 -15.36
C TYR A 23 -21.38 -3.75 -16.80
N ILE A 24 -22.18 -3.36 -17.80
CA ILE A 24 -21.90 -3.59 -19.22
C ILE A 24 -20.72 -2.73 -19.68
N PHE A 25 -20.61 -1.45 -19.32
CA PHE A 25 -19.43 -0.62 -19.66
C PHE A 25 -18.15 -1.09 -18.96
N ARG A 26 -18.26 -1.68 -17.76
CA ARG A 26 -17.13 -2.27 -17.03
C ARG A 26 -16.63 -3.57 -17.68
N ILE A 27 -17.51 -4.34 -18.31
CA ILE A 27 -17.19 -5.63 -18.96
C ILE A 27 -16.86 -5.45 -20.46
N HIS A 28 -17.46 -4.46 -21.14
CA HIS A 28 -17.22 -4.11 -22.56
C HIS A 28 -16.25 -2.95 -22.76
N ARG A 29 -15.43 -2.57 -21.77
CA ARG A 29 -14.16 -1.88 -22.06
C ARG A 29 -13.29 -2.86 -22.83
N CYS A 30 -13.50 -2.86 -24.14
CA CYS A 30 -12.72 -3.54 -25.15
C CYS A 30 -11.24 -3.46 -24.78
N PRO A 31 -10.53 -4.60 -24.71
CA PRO A 31 -9.09 -4.63 -24.48
C PRO A 31 -8.32 -4.21 -25.74
N LEU A 32 -8.83 -3.25 -26.54
CA LEU A 32 -8.30 -2.97 -27.89
C LEU A 32 -7.82 -1.53 -28.13
N ILE A 33 -7.89 -0.64 -27.12
CA ILE A 33 -7.30 0.71 -27.19
C ILE A 33 -6.47 0.98 -25.92
N MET A 34 -5.65 0.00 -25.54
CA MET A 34 -4.53 0.17 -24.60
C MET A 34 -3.24 -0.49 -25.11
N SER A 35 -3.22 -0.88 -26.39
CA SER A 35 -2.04 -1.36 -27.11
C SER A 35 -1.28 -0.18 -27.75
N ALA A 36 -1.08 0.90 -27.02
CA ALA A 36 -0.24 2.00 -27.47
C ALA A 36 0.67 2.45 -26.31
N GLN A 37 1.95 2.07 -26.46
CA GLN A 37 3.13 2.47 -25.69
C GLN A 37 3.44 1.63 -24.43
N VAL A 38 3.69 0.32 -24.61
CA VAL A 38 4.56 -0.44 -23.68
C VAL A 38 5.99 0.07 -23.90
N ALA A 39 6.33 1.15 -23.19
CA ALA A 39 7.69 1.63 -23.07
C ALA A 39 8.56 0.49 -22.50
N LYS A 40 9.75 0.30 -23.08
CA LYS A 40 10.79 -0.66 -22.70
C LYS A 40 11.09 -0.57 -21.19
N THR A 41 10.31 -1.27 -20.37
CA THR A 41 10.55 -1.37 -18.93
C THR A 41 11.39 -2.61 -18.67
N LYS A 42 12.34 -2.53 -17.74
CA LYS A 42 13.19 -3.66 -17.37
C LYS A 42 12.29 -4.84 -16.95
N PRO A 43 12.58 -6.09 -17.36
CA PRO A 43 11.67 -7.23 -17.19
C PRO A 43 11.30 -7.51 -15.72
N PHE A 44 12.09 -7.00 -14.78
CA PHE A 44 11.81 -7.05 -13.35
C PHE A 44 10.76 -6.03 -12.89
N MET A 45 10.88 -4.76 -13.33
CA MET A 45 9.96 -3.70 -12.92
C MET A 45 8.55 -3.93 -13.45
N GLU A 46 8.44 -4.51 -14.65
CA GLU A 46 7.17 -4.90 -15.21
C GLU A 46 6.46 -5.97 -14.37
N LYS A 47 7.21 -6.94 -13.81
CA LYS A 47 6.66 -7.95 -12.90
C LYS A 47 6.17 -7.32 -11.60
N ILE A 48 6.97 -6.46 -10.99
CA ILE A 48 6.58 -5.75 -9.76
C ILE A 48 5.30 -4.96 -9.98
N TYR A 49 5.21 -4.20 -11.08
CA TYR A 49 4.04 -3.41 -11.40
C TYR A 49 2.79 -4.30 -11.54
N ARG A 50 2.89 -5.39 -12.31
CA ARG A 50 1.79 -6.34 -12.54
C ARG A 50 1.29 -7.03 -11.27
N TYR A 51 2.20 -7.41 -10.37
CA TYR A 51 1.82 -8.18 -9.18
C TYR A 51 1.47 -7.32 -7.95
N ILE A 52 2.15 -6.19 -7.76
CA ILE A 52 2.03 -5.39 -6.53
C ILE A 52 1.17 -4.16 -6.78
N PHE A 53 1.45 -3.40 -7.84
CA PHE A 53 0.86 -2.07 -8.06
C PHE A 53 -0.38 -2.05 -8.97
N GLN A 54 -0.65 -3.12 -9.74
CA GLN A 54 -1.77 -3.16 -10.69
C GLN A 54 -3.15 -3.28 -10.03
N ARG A 55 -3.26 -3.92 -8.86
CA ARG A 55 -4.51 -4.06 -8.11
C ARG A 55 -4.45 -3.25 -6.82
N ASN A 56 -5.43 -2.38 -6.60
CA ASN A 56 -5.49 -1.53 -5.40
C ASN A 56 -5.43 -2.35 -4.09
N ALA A 57 -6.05 -3.53 -4.05
CA ALA A 57 -6.01 -4.41 -2.88
C ALA A 57 -4.61 -4.97 -2.60
N THR A 58 -3.85 -5.39 -3.62
CA THR A 58 -2.48 -5.89 -3.45
C THR A 58 -1.52 -4.76 -3.13
N PHE A 59 -1.77 -3.55 -3.65
CA PHE A 59 -0.99 -2.36 -3.33
C PHE A 59 -1.12 -1.98 -1.86
N VAL A 60 -2.35 -1.92 -1.33
CA VAL A 60 -2.57 -1.63 0.09
C VAL A 60 -1.97 -2.73 0.97
N LEU A 61 -2.15 -4.00 0.61
CA LEU A 61 -1.55 -5.12 1.33
C LEU A 61 -0.02 -5.02 1.39
N ALA A 62 0.62 -4.79 0.24
CA ALA A 62 2.07 -4.63 0.17
C ALA A 62 2.55 -3.39 0.93
N GLY A 63 1.77 -2.30 0.93
CA GLY A 63 2.06 -1.09 1.70
C GLY A 63 2.01 -1.33 3.21
N VAL A 64 0.99 -2.03 3.71
CA VAL A 64 0.86 -2.36 5.14
C VAL A 64 1.99 -3.28 5.59
N ILE A 65 2.24 -4.37 4.85
CA ILE A 65 3.35 -5.28 5.15
C ILE A 65 4.68 -4.52 5.08
N GLY A 66 4.88 -3.74 4.03
CA GLY A 66 6.06 -2.89 3.86
C GLY A 66 6.28 -1.96 5.05
N ALA A 67 5.22 -1.29 5.52
CA ALA A 67 5.29 -0.38 6.66
C ALA A 67 5.75 -1.09 7.95
N PHE A 68 5.18 -2.25 8.28
CA PHE A 68 5.59 -3.01 9.48
C PHE A 68 7.07 -3.45 9.42
N TYR A 69 7.53 -3.92 8.27
CA TYR A 69 8.94 -4.29 8.11
C TYR A 69 9.87 -3.09 8.12
N MET A 70 9.43 -1.97 7.54
CA MET A 70 10.21 -0.74 7.48
C MET A 70 10.36 -0.10 8.86
N GLU A 71 9.30 -0.11 9.69
CA GLU A 71 9.35 0.31 11.10
C GLU A 71 10.47 -0.42 11.86
N ARG A 72 10.47 -1.75 11.85
CA ARG A 72 11.50 -2.55 12.55
C ARG A 72 12.90 -2.37 12.00
N ALA A 73 13.03 -2.21 10.69
CA ALA A 73 14.32 -1.95 10.07
C ALA A 73 14.85 -0.56 10.46
N VAL A 74 13.99 0.47 10.41
CA VAL A 74 14.38 1.84 10.74
C VAL A 74 14.74 1.98 12.21
N ASP A 75 13.97 1.39 13.13
CA ASP A 75 14.29 1.44 14.56
C ASP A 75 15.70 0.90 14.83
N VAL A 76 16.01 -0.30 14.32
CA VAL A 76 17.34 -0.92 14.50
C VAL A 76 18.44 -0.09 13.83
N ILE A 77 18.19 0.45 12.64
CA ILE A 77 19.19 1.28 11.94
C ILE A 77 19.43 2.58 12.71
N CYS A 78 18.37 3.24 13.16
CA CYS A 78 18.44 4.49 13.90
C CYS A 78 19.17 4.30 15.23
N ASP A 79 18.85 3.25 16.00
CA ASP A 79 19.55 2.94 17.25
C ASP A 79 21.03 2.69 17.00
N ASN A 80 21.39 1.88 15.99
CA ASN A 80 22.79 1.63 15.64
C ASN A 80 23.55 2.90 15.23
N ILE A 81 22.89 3.80 14.48
CA ILE A 81 23.50 5.09 14.08
C ILE A 81 23.64 5.98 15.32
N PHE A 82 22.63 6.01 16.18
CA PHE A 82 22.61 6.85 17.37
C PHE A 82 23.67 6.42 18.40
N ASP A 83 23.81 5.11 18.62
CA ASP A 83 24.83 4.54 19.48
C ASP A 83 26.22 4.88 18.96
N LYS A 84 26.48 4.65 17.65
CA LYS A 84 27.77 5.00 17.02
C LYS A 84 28.13 6.47 17.11
N VAL A 85 27.16 7.36 17.01
CA VAL A 85 27.40 8.81 17.08
C VAL A 85 27.65 9.26 18.53
N ASN A 86 27.07 8.58 19.51
CA ASN A 86 27.13 8.95 20.92
C ASN A 86 27.96 7.99 21.78
N GLU A 87 28.85 7.21 21.16
CA GLU A 87 29.74 6.27 21.86
C GLU A 87 30.48 6.97 23.01
N GLY A 88 30.42 6.35 24.19
CA GLY A 88 31.09 6.85 25.40
C GLY A 88 30.39 8.01 26.11
N LYS A 89 29.28 8.53 25.58
CA LYS A 89 28.40 9.49 26.28
C LYS A 89 27.12 8.84 26.79
N GLN A 90 26.72 7.71 26.22
CA GLN A 90 25.51 7.01 26.63
C GLN A 90 25.67 6.35 28.00
N PHE A 91 24.58 6.35 28.77
CA PHE A 91 24.57 5.83 30.13
C PHE A 91 25.05 4.37 30.19
N HIS A 92 24.62 3.53 29.24
CA HIS A 92 25.03 2.13 29.20
C HIS A 92 26.54 1.95 28.95
N ASP A 93 27.19 2.85 28.22
CA ASP A 93 28.64 2.83 28.02
C ASP A 93 29.39 3.27 29.27
N LEU A 94 28.87 4.28 29.97
CA LEU A 94 29.43 4.75 31.23
C LEU A 94 29.34 3.66 32.31
N VAL A 95 28.20 2.96 32.39
CA VAL A 95 28.01 1.84 33.31
C VAL A 95 28.99 0.70 32.98
N LYS A 96 29.08 0.27 31.71
CA LYS A 96 30.06 -0.75 31.29
C LYS A 96 31.50 -0.35 31.69
N LYS A 97 31.85 0.92 31.55
CA LYS A 97 33.16 1.43 31.96
C LYS A 97 33.35 1.34 33.47
N LEU A 98 32.36 1.74 34.27
CA LEU A 98 32.42 1.70 35.73
C LEU A 98 32.48 0.26 36.27
N GLU A 99 31.72 -0.66 35.68
CA GLU A 99 31.78 -2.10 35.98
C GLU A 99 33.17 -2.67 35.67
N SER A 100 33.77 -2.29 34.54
CA SER A 100 35.12 -2.72 34.18
C SER A 100 36.21 -2.17 35.11
N GLU A 101 35.98 -1.02 35.72
CA GLU A 101 36.89 -0.39 36.70
C GLU A 101 36.70 -0.93 38.12
N GLY A 102 35.72 -1.81 38.36
CA GLY A 102 35.43 -2.38 39.68
C GLY A 102 34.94 -1.36 40.71
N LYS A 103 34.34 -0.25 40.24
CA LYS A 103 33.87 0.86 41.09
C LYS A 103 32.37 0.78 41.43
N VAL A 104 31.73 -0.33 41.10
CA VAL A 104 30.32 -0.64 41.37
C VAL A 104 30.23 -2.09 41.85
#